data_AF-A0A4Y2ALR0-F1
#
_entry.id   AF-A0A4Y2ALR0-F1
#
_cell.length_a   1.000
_cell.length_b   1.000
_cell.length_c   1.000
_cell.angle_alpha   90.00
_cell.angle_beta   90.00
_cell.angle_gamma   90.00
#
_symmetry.space_group_name_H-M   'P 1'
#
loop_
_entity.id
_entity.type
_entity.pdbx_description
1 polymer ?
#
loop_
_entity_poly.entity_id
_entity_poly.type
_entity_poly.pdbx_seq_one_letter_code
_entity_poly.pdbx_strand_id
1 'polypeptide(L)'
;MGKTFLINPLLGKVRQRNEIVLAVASSGIVATLLTGGRTAHSAFRLPLNLANMETPTCNISRNSGKRKILKDCKLIVWDECTMSHKAAFEAPNVTLKDIRRNSNRMGGVTMMLAGDFQ
;
A
#
# COMPACT_ATOMS: atom_id res chain seq x y z
N MET A 1 14.04 -13.36 3.65
CA MET A 1 13.65 -14.73 3.23
C MET A 1 12.48 -15.30 4.04
N GLY A 2 12.46 -15.21 5.38
CA GLY A 2 11.34 -15.77 6.19
C GLY A 2 10.00 -15.02 6.09
N LYS A 3 10.01 -13.68 6.09
CA LYS A 3 8.76 -12.87 6.07
C LYS A 3 7.94 -13.08 4.80
N THR A 4 8.59 -13.05 3.63
CA THR A 4 7.97 -13.28 2.33
C THR A 4 7.27 -14.64 2.24
N PHE A 5 7.86 -15.67 2.87
CA PHE A 5 7.27 -17.02 2.95
C PHE A 5 5.93 -17.04 3.70
N LEU A 6 5.69 -16.11 4.62
CA LEU A 6 4.41 -15.97 5.32
C LEU A 6 3.46 -15.00 4.60
N ILE A 7 4.01 -13.93 4.01
CA ILE A 7 3.21 -12.91 3.32
C ILE A 7 2.52 -13.49 2.10
N ASN A 8 3.21 -14.25 1.24
CA ASN A 8 2.62 -14.77 0.01
C ASN A 8 1.43 -15.72 0.24
N PRO A 9 1.51 -16.70 1.17
CA PRO A 9 0.35 -17.49 1.57
C PRO A 9 -0.81 -16.65 2.12
N LEU A 10 -0.54 -15.63 2.93
CA LEU A 10 -1.57 -14.72 3.44
C LEU A 10 -2.27 -13.98 2.30
N LEU A 11 -1.51 -13.41 1.37
CA LEU A 11 -2.04 -12.77 0.16
C LEU A 11 -2.91 -13.76 -0.64
N GLY A 12 -2.43 -14.99 -0.82
CA GLY A 12 -3.16 -16.07 -1.48
C GLY A 12 -4.47 -16.40 -0.77
N LYS A 13 -4.48 -16.46 0.56
CA LYS A 13 -5.68 -16.78 1.35
C LYS A 13 -6.75 -15.71 1.24
N VAL A 14 -6.37 -14.42 1.23
CA VAL A 14 -7.32 -13.32 1.02
C VAL A 14 -7.88 -13.34 -0.41
N ARG A 15 -7.02 -13.57 -1.42
CA ARG A 15 -7.46 -13.72 -2.82
C ARG A 15 -8.40 -14.91 -3.02
N GLN A 16 -8.17 -16.03 -2.33
CA GLN A 16 -9.05 -17.20 -2.36
C GLN A 16 -10.47 -16.87 -1.88
N ARG A 17 -10.64 -15.85 -1.03
CA ARG A 17 -11.95 -15.35 -0.58
C ARG A 17 -12.59 -14.36 -1.56
N ASN A 18 -12.03 -14.20 -2.77
CA ASN A 18 -12.41 -13.20 -3.77
C ASN A 18 -12.32 -11.75 -3.25
N GLU A 19 -11.46 -11.50 -2.26
CA GLU A 19 -11.21 -10.16 -1.73
C GLU A 19 -10.00 -9.52 -2.40
N ILE A 20 -10.04 -8.18 -2.49
CA ILE A 20 -8.95 -7.40 -3.05
C ILE A 20 -7.90 -7.17 -1.98
N VAL A 21 -6.68 -7.62 -2.26
CA VAL A 21 -5.48 -7.39 -1.44
C VAL A 21 -4.36 -6.78 -2.27
N LEU A 22 -3.70 -5.77 -1.70
CA LEU A 22 -2.54 -5.14 -2.30
C LEU A 22 -1.27 -5.59 -1.59
N ALA A 23 -0.31 -6.04 -2.39
CA ALA A 23 1.05 -6.34 -1.94
C ALA A 23 1.95 -5.18 -2.33
N VAL A 24 2.50 -4.49 -1.34
CA VAL A 24 3.32 -3.30 -1.48
C VAL A 24 4.70 -3.58 -0.90
N ALA A 25 5.74 -3.05 -1.53
CA ALA A 25 7.09 -3.06 -0.98
C ALA A 25 7.77 -1.72 -1.17
N SER A 26 8.77 -1.40 -0.36
CA SER A 26 9.54 -0.15 -0.51
C SER A 26 10.46 -0.17 -1.75
N SER A 27 11.02 -1.33 -2.11
CA SER A 27 11.93 -1.51 -3.25
C SER A 27 11.33 -2.40 -4.35
N GLY A 28 11.77 -2.20 -5.59
CA GLY A 28 11.38 -3.03 -6.74
C GLY A 28 11.80 -4.48 -6.59
N ILE A 29 13.00 -4.74 -6.06
CA ILE A 29 13.53 -6.11 -5.84
C ILE A 29 12.68 -6.85 -4.81
N VAL A 30 12.19 -6.16 -3.77
CA VAL A 30 11.31 -6.77 -2.76
C VAL A 30 9.92 -6.99 -3.35
N ALA A 31 9.43 -6.06 -4.16
CA ALA A 31 8.14 -6.18 -4.82
C ALA A 31 8.05 -7.42 -5.73
N THR A 32 9.14 -7.80 -6.42
CA THR A 32 9.14 -9.01 -7.27
C THR A 32 9.04 -10.31 -6.48
N LEU A 33 9.42 -10.31 -5.20
CA LEU A 33 9.29 -11.47 -4.31
C LEU A 33 7.85 -11.66 -3.80
N LEU A 34 7.02 -10.62 -3.86
CA LEU A 34 5.62 -10.66 -3.45
C LEU A 34 4.72 -11.03 -4.64
N THR A 35 3.80 -11.96 -4.45
CA THR A 35 2.87 -12.36 -5.53
C THR A 35 1.95 -11.20 -5.92
N GLY A 36 2.15 -10.64 -7.11
CA GLY A 36 1.45 -9.43 -7.57
C GLY A 36 1.93 -8.16 -6.85
N GLY A 37 3.14 -8.18 -6.30
CA GLY A 37 3.76 -7.08 -5.60
C GLY A 37 4.01 -5.86 -6.47
N ARG A 38 3.97 -4.69 -5.85
CA ARG A 38 4.30 -3.40 -6.46
C ARG A 38 5.08 -2.56 -5.48
N THR A 39 5.92 -1.67 -5.97
CA THR A 39 6.55 -0.67 -5.10
C THR A 39 5.51 0.28 -4.52
N ALA A 40 5.75 0.86 -3.35
CA ALA A 40 4.86 1.87 -2.76
C ALA A 40 4.57 3.02 -3.73
N HIS A 41 5.60 3.51 -4.41
CA HIS A 41 5.51 4.51 -5.47
C HIS A 41 4.54 4.08 -6.58
N SER A 42 4.67 2.87 -7.10
CA SER A 42 3.81 2.39 -8.19
C SER A 42 2.43 1.97 -7.72
N ALA A 43 2.27 1.46 -6.50
CA ALA A 43 0.99 1.09 -5.91
C ALA A 43 0.12 2.33 -5.71
N PHE A 44 0.67 3.36 -5.05
CA PHE A 44 -0.07 4.55 -4.66
C PHE A 44 0.07 5.72 -5.64
N ARG A 45 0.97 5.68 -6.63
CA ARG A 45 1.34 6.86 -7.44
C ARG A 45 1.85 8.01 -6.56
N LEU A 46 2.81 7.70 -5.69
CA LEU A 46 3.46 8.72 -4.86
C LEU A 46 4.23 9.69 -5.77
N PRO A 47 4.05 11.01 -5.60
CA PRO A 47 4.94 12.03 -6.16
C PRO A 47 6.41 11.78 -5.78
N LEU A 48 7.35 12.09 -6.68
CA LEU A 48 8.80 11.97 -6.41
C LEU A 48 9.28 13.03 -5.41
N ASN A 49 8.65 14.21 -5.40
CA ASN A 49 8.95 15.34 -4.54
C ASN A 49 8.15 15.33 -3.22
N LEU A 50 7.82 14.14 -2.71
CA LEU A 50 6.92 13.94 -1.57
C LEU A 50 7.37 14.66 -0.29
N ALA A 51 8.68 14.79 -0.09
CA ALA A 51 9.26 15.42 1.09
C ALA A 51 9.03 16.94 1.15
N ASN A 52 8.72 17.57 0.02
CA ASN A 52 8.57 19.02 -0.10
C ASN A 52 7.09 19.45 -0.11
N MET A 53 6.16 18.52 0.11
CA MET A 53 4.72 18.79 0.13
C MET A 53 4.23 19.01 1.55
N GLU A 54 3.58 20.15 1.83
CA GLU A 54 2.94 20.41 3.13
C GLU A 54 1.84 19.39 3.45
N THR A 55 1.09 18.97 2.42
CA THR A 55 0.05 17.94 2.51
C THR A 55 0.36 16.85 1.49
N PRO A 56 1.19 15.84 1.84
CA PRO A 56 1.55 14.79 0.91
C PRO A 56 0.27 14.03 0.52
N THR A 57 0.07 13.85 -0.79
CA THR A 57 -1.07 13.12 -1.35
C THR A 57 -0.61 12.23 -2.51
N CYS A 58 -1.46 11.29 -2.91
CA CYS A 58 -1.17 10.38 -4.00
C CYS A 58 -1.76 10.91 -5.32
N ASN A 59 -1.02 10.77 -6.44
CA ASN A 59 -1.47 11.23 -7.76
C ASN A 59 -2.43 10.23 -8.43
N ILE A 60 -3.58 9.99 -7.81
CA ILE A 60 -4.60 9.03 -8.28
C ILE A 60 -5.80 9.80 -8.84
N SER A 61 -6.04 9.67 -10.15
CA SER A 61 -7.20 10.27 -10.81
C SER A 61 -8.53 9.65 -10.34
N ARG A 62 -9.57 10.49 -10.25
CA ARG A 62 -10.93 10.12 -9.80
C ARG A 62 -11.56 8.99 -10.62
N ASN A 63 -11.29 8.91 -11.92
CA ASN A 63 -11.89 7.92 -12.81
C ASN A 63 -10.95 6.74 -13.12
N SER A 64 -9.85 6.60 -12.37
CA SER A 64 -8.89 5.53 -12.60
C SER A 64 -9.35 4.18 -12.03
N GLY A 65 -9.08 3.08 -12.73
CA GLY A 65 -9.31 1.73 -12.21
C GLY A 65 -8.57 1.47 -10.88
N LYS A 66 -7.42 2.13 -10.67
CA LYS A 66 -6.68 2.10 -9.40
C LYS A 66 -7.49 2.67 -8.23
N ARG A 67 -8.27 3.73 -8.44
CA ARG A 67 -9.16 4.28 -7.39
C ARG A 67 -10.19 3.24 -6.96
N LYS A 68 -10.79 2.51 -7.93
CA LYS A 68 -11.74 1.43 -7.64
C LYS A 68 -11.10 0.31 -6.81
N ILE A 69 -9.91 -0.14 -7.22
CA ILE A 69 -9.13 -1.15 -6.47
C ILE A 69 -8.86 -0.68 -5.03
N LEU A 70 -8.39 0.56 -4.83
CA LEU A 70 -8.10 1.09 -3.49
C LEU A 70 -9.35 1.31 -2.64
N LYS A 71 -10.50 1.61 -3.27
CA LYS A 71 -11.78 1.76 -2.59
C LYS A 71 -12.25 0.43 -1.98
N ASP A 72 -12.18 -0.62 -2.80
CA ASP A 72 -12.73 -1.94 -2.49
C ASP A 72 -11.73 -2.87 -1.79
N CYS A 73 -10.45 -2.48 -1.73
CA CYS A 73 -9.37 -3.19 -1.04
C CYS A 73 -9.73 -3.48 0.43
N LYS A 74 -9.47 -4.72 0.86
CA LYS A 74 -9.69 -5.20 2.23
C LYS A 74 -8.42 -5.22 3.06
N LEU A 75 -7.29 -5.51 2.42
CA LEU A 75 -5.99 -5.61 3.07
C LEU A 75 -4.89 -5.00 2.20
N ILE A 76 -4.02 -4.21 2.82
CA ILE A 76 -2.76 -3.77 2.24
C ILE A 76 -1.64 -4.38 3.08
N VAL A 77 -0.78 -5.19 2.46
CA VAL A 77 0.45 -5.67 3.08
C VAL A 77 1.61 -4.85 2.53
N TRP A 78 2.42 -4.26 3.40
CA TRP A 78 3.58 -3.46 3.03
C TRP A 78 4.85 -4.06 3.63
N ASP A 79 5.68 -4.68 2.78
CA ASP A 79 6.97 -5.27 3.15
C ASP A 79 8.12 -4.26 3.04
N GLU A 80 9.14 -4.43 3.87
CA GLU A 80 10.23 -3.47 4.10
C GLU A 80 9.74 -2.04 4.38
N CYS A 81 8.66 -1.90 5.17
CA CYS A 81 8.04 -0.62 5.47
C CYS A 81 8.97 0.33 6.26
N THR A 82 9.95 -0.20 6.97
CA THR A 82 10.95 0.57 7.75
C THR A 82 11.81 1.47 6.89
N MET A 83 12.00 1.11 5.62
CA MET A 83 12.77 1.88 4.64
C MET A 83 11.98 3.06 4.04
N SER A 84 10.70 3.23 4.39
CA SER A 84 9.84 4.27 3.84
C SER A 84 9.83 5.53 4.70
N HIS A 85 9.97 6.70 4.05
CA HIS A 85 9.86 7.99 4.72
C HIS A 85 8.44 8.24 5.26
N LYS A 86 8.30 9.03 6.33
CA LYS A 86 7.00 9.35 6.96
C LYS A 86 5.96 9.83 5.95
N ALA A 87 6.35 10.73 5.05
CA ALA A 87 5.48 11.26 3.99
C ALA A 87 4.88 10.16 3.08
N ALA A 88 5.60 9.05 2.87
CA ALA A 88 5.14 7.92 2.08
C ALA A 88 3.99 7.15 2.74
N PHE A 89 3.80 7.30 4.06
CA PHE A 89 2.64 6.78 4.79
C PHE A 89 1.51 7.81 4.90
N GLU A 90 1.85 9.09 5.04
CA GLU A 90 0.87 10.18 5.13
C GLU A 90 0.08 10.35 3.82
N ALA A 91 0.74 10.30 2.67
CA ALA A 91 0.09 10.44 1.37
C ALA A 91 -1.00 9.39 1.11
N PRO A 92 -0.74 8.08 1.27
CA PRO A 92 -1.77 7.06 1.19
C PRO A 92 -2.85 7.22 2.24
N ASN A 93 -2.51 7.63 3.47
CA ASN A 93 -3.52 7.86 4.52
C ASN A 93 -4.53 8.93 4.12
N VAL A 94 -4.06 10.12 3.71
CA VAL A 94 -4.94 11.21 3.24
C VAL A 94 -5.77 10.75 2.04
N THR A 95 -5.12 10.09 1.08
CA THR A 95 -5.79 9.69 -0.17
C THR A 95 -6.83 8.60 0.06
N LEU A 96 -6.56 7.60 0.90
CA LEU A 96 -7.53 6.54 1.19
C LEU A 96 -8.74 7.06 1.97
N LYS A 97 -8.56 8.04 2.84
CA LYS A 97 -9.69 8.72 3.51
C LYS A 97 -10.63 9.36 2.50
N ASP A 98 -10.09 10.06 1.49
CA ASP A 98 -10.89 10.62 0.39
C ASP A 98 -11.55 9.52 -0.46
N ILE A 99 -10.77 8.54 -0.92
CA ILE A 99 -11.26 7.47 -1.81
C ILE A 99 -12.41 6.69 -1.17
N ARG A 100 -12.29 6.37 0.11
CA ARG A 100 -13.23 5.52 0.85
C ARG A 100 -14.31 6.31 1.59
N ARG A 101 -14.24 7.66 1.58
CA ARG A 101 -15.11 8.56 2.36
C ARG A 101 -15.20 8.14 3.82
N ASN A 102 -14.05 7.81 4.41
CA ASN A 102 -13.94 7.32 5.77
C ASN A 102 -12.78 8.03 6.47
N SER A 103 -13.03 8.71 7.58
CA SER A 103 -12.03 9.52 8.30
C SER A 103 -11.06 8.70 9.16
N ASN A 104 -11.30 7.40 9.33
CA ASN A 104 -10.41 6.48 10.05
C ASN A 104 -9.04 6.40 9.38
N ARG A 105 -8.02 5.97 10.14
CA ARG A 105 -6.65 5.76 9.63
C ARG A 105 -6.68 4.87 8.38
N MET A 106 -5.92 5.26 7.36
CA MET A 106 -5.88 4.60 6.04
C MET A 106 -7.25 4.43 5.39
N GLY A 107 -8.19 5.35 5.64
CA GLY A 107 -9.57 5.24 5.18
C GLY A 107 -10.29 4.01 5.73
N GLY A 108 -9.83 3.44 6.84
CA GLY A 108 -10.36 2.24 7.47
C GLY A 108 -9.96 0.92 6.81
N VAL A 109 -8.90 0.88 5.98
CA VAL A 109 -8.42 -0.39 5.39
C VAL A 109 -7.51 -1.07 6.39
N THR A 110 -7.56 -2.40 6.46
CA THR A 110 -6.58 -3.14 7.25
C THR A 110 -5.22 -3.01 6.60
N MET A 111 -4.23 -2.56 7.37
CA MET A 111 -2.85 -2.45 6.91
C MET A 111 -1.95 -3.33 7.76
N MET A 112 -1.23 -4.23 7.10
CA MET A 112 -0.20 -5.07 7.71
C MET A 112 1.16 -4.54 7.28
N LEU A 113 1.94 -4.07 8.24
CA LEU A 113 3.30 -3.57 8.01
C LEU A 113 4.30 -4.67 8.38
N ALA A 114 5.24 -4.94 7.48
CA ALA A 114 6.33 -5.86 7.68
C ALA A 114 7.65 -5.17 7.31
N GLY A 115 8.71 -5.48 8.03
CA GLY A 115 10.03 -4.89 7.84
C GLY A 115 10.96 -5.36 8.95
N ASP A 116 12.26 -5.23 8.73
CA ASP A 116 13.23 -5.39 9.81
C ASP A 116 13.36 -4.05 10.55
N PHE A 117 12.96 -4.05 11.83
CA PHE A 117 13.11 -2.93 12.75
C PHE A 117 14.31 -3.25 13.64
N GLN A 118 15.51 -3.00 13.14
CA GLN A 118 16.74 -3.11 13.92
C GLN A 118 17.19 -1.72 14.39
#